data_AF-A0AA39R3C2-F1
#
_entry.id   AF-A0AA39R3C2-F1
#
_cell.length_a   1.000
_cell.length_b   1.000
_cell.length_c   1.000
_cell.angle_alpha   90.00
_cell.angle_beta   90.00
_cell.angle_gamma   90.00
#
_symmetry.space_group_name_H-M   'P 1'
#
loop_
_entity.id
_entity.type
_entity.pdbx_description
1 polymer ?
#
loop_
_entity_poly.entity_id
_entity_poly.type
_entity_poly.pdbx_seq_one_letter_code
_entity_poly.pdbx_strand_id
1 'polypeptide(L)'
;MGVPFEALIPYAIMLGMFGITGAGLSKIRHMQNGGKRARHSLDQWDRQMMDRDRRLTGYLRGQTDNVKAPPGFELNNPWRVSILVFLQSMCYSPD
;
A
#
# COMPACT_ATOMS: atom_id res chain seq x y z
N MET A 1 -35.93 -2.37 -37.30
CA MET A 1 -34.73 -1.64 -37.76
C MET A 1 -33.53 -2.20 -37.01
N GLY A 2 -32.48 -2.66 -37.69
CA GLY A 2 -31.31 -3.28 -37.04
C GLY A 2 -30.49 -2.29 -36.22
N VAL A 3 -29.73 -2.78 -35.24
CA VAL A 3 -28.82 -1.96 -34.42
C VAL A 3 -27.68 -1.42 -35.30
N PRO A 4 -27.36 -0.11 -35.27
CA PRO A 4 -26.28 0.46 -36.07
C PRO A 4 -24.92 0.11 -35.44
N PHE A 5 -24.30 -0.98 -35.89
CA PHE A 5 -23.06 -1.50 -35.31
C PHE A 5 -21.87 -0.57 -35.55
N GLU A 6 -21.85 0.19 -36.64
CA GLU A 6 -20.79 1.15 -36.95
C GLU A 6 -20.69 2.25 -35.88
N ALA A 7 -21.82 2.66 -35.32
CA ALA A 7 -21.87 3.62 -34.23
C ALA A 7 -21.39 3.04 -32.89
N LEU A 8 -21.38 1.72 -32.73
CA LEU A 8 -20.98 1.02 -31.51
C LEU A 8 -19.49 0.64 -31.49
N ILE A 9 -18.83 0.54 -32.65
CA ILE A 9 -17.40 0.21 -32.75
C ILE A 9 -16.53 1.13 -31.88
N PRO A 10 -16.68 2.48 -31.92
CA PRO A 10 -15.85 3.36 -31.09
C PRO A 10 -16.04 3.09 -29.59
N TYR A 11 -17.27 2.86 -29.15
CA TYR A 11 -17.58 2.56 -27.75
C TYR A 11 -17.03 1.19 -27.33
N ALA A 12 -17.07 0.19 -28.21
CA ALA A 12 -16.48 -1.12 -27.93
C ALA A 12 -14.97 -1.05 -27.76
N ILE A 13 -14.28 -0.24 -28.59
CA ILE A 13 -12.84 -0.01 -28.44
C ILE A 13 -12.55 0.68 -27.11
N MET A 14 -13.28 1.75 -26.76
CA MET A 14 -13.11 2.44 -25.48
C MET A 14 -13.31 1.48 -24.30
N LEU A 15 -14.40 0.71 -24.29
CA LEU A 15 -14.68 -0.28 -23.25
C LEU A 15 -13.59 -1.36 -23.17
N GLY A 16 -13.08 -1.82 -24.31
CA GLY A 16 -11.99 -2.78 -24.38
C GLY A 16 -10.71 -2.24 -23.74
N MET A 17 -10.31 -1.01 -24.09
CA MET A 17 -9.10 -0.39 -23.53
C MET A 17 -9.22 -0.14 -22.02
N PHE A 18 -10.38 0.37 -21.56
CA PHE A 18 -10.63 0.55 -20.13
C PHE A 18 -10.69 -0.78 -19.38
N GLY A 19 -11.31 -1.81 -19.97
CA GLY A 19 -11.38 -3.15 -19.42
C GLY A 19 -10.00 -3.78 -19.24
N ILE A 20 -9.17 -3.75 -20.28
CA ILE A 20 -7.79 -4.27 -20.25
C ILE A 20 -6.97 -3.52 -19.20
N THR A 21 -7.05 -2.18 -19.17
CA THR A 21 -6.30 -1.36 -18.21
C THR A 21 -6.75 -1.65 -16.77
N GLY A 22 -8.05 -1.71 -16.52
CA GLY A 22 -8.60 -1.99 -15.19
C GLY A 22 -8.23 -3.39 -14.69
N ALA A 23 -8.38 -4.41 -15.53
CA ALA A 23 -7.99 -5.79 -15.20
C ALA A 23 -6.46 -5.91 -14.99
N GLY A 24 -5.66 -5.27 -15.84
CA GLY A 24 -4.21 -5.26 -15.75
C GLY A 24 -3.72 -4.63 -14.44
N LEU A 25 -4.19 -3.44 -14.11
CA LEU A 25 -3.83 -2.75 -12.86
C LEU A 25 -4.29 -3.53 -11.62
N SER A 26 -5.49 -4.12 -11.66
CA SER A 26 -6.00 -4.96 -10.59
C SER A 26 -5.10 -6.18 -10.35
N LYS A 27 -4.68 -6.87 -11.42
CA LYS A 27 -3.81 -8.04 -11.32
C LYS A 27 -2.42 -7.68 -10.80
N ILE A 28 -1.81 -6.60 -11.30
CA ILE A 28 -0.50 -6.12 -10.82
C ILE A 28 -0.58 -5.79 -9.32
N ARG A 29 -1.60 -5.05 -8.90
CA ARG A 29 -1.79 -4.69 -7.49
C ARG A 29 -2.02 -5.91 -6.60
N HIS A 30 -2.69 -6.95 -7.11
CA HIS A 30 -2.87 -8.20 -6.40
C HIS A 30 -1.55 -8.95 -6.21
N MET A 31 -0.70 -8.99 -7.26
CA MET A 31 0.64 -9.60 -7.18
C MET A 31 1.56 -8.83 -6.23
N GLN A 32 1.56 -7.50 -6.30
CA GLN A 32 2.36 -6.64 -5.42
C GLN A 32 1.98 -6.74 -3.94
N ASN A 33 0.74 -7.14 -3.62
CA ASN A 33 0.27 -7.38 -2.26
C ASN A 33 0.39 -8.85 -1.83
N GLY A 34 1.13 -9.68 -2.58
CA GLY A 34 1.42 -11.06 -2.21
C GLY A 34 0.18 -11.96 -2.32
N GLY A 35 -0.66 -11.69 -3.33
CA GLY A 35 -1.91 -12.43 -3.54
C GLY A 35 -3.03 -12.01 -2.60
N LYS A 36 -2.90 -10.90 -1.88
CA LYS A 36 -3.98 -10.33 -1.06
C LYS A 36 -4.65 -9.17 -1.77
N ARG A 37 -5.91 -8.91 -1.44
CA ARG A 37 -6.63 -7.71 -1.92
C ARG A 37 -6.02 -6.46 -1.31
N ALA A 38 -5.98 -5.37 -2.07
CA ALA A 38 -5.51 -4.09 -1.56
C ALA A 38 -6.47 -3.55 -0.50
N ARG A 39 -5.93 -3.09 0.63
CA ARG A 39 -6.70 -2.39 1.66
C ARG A 39 -6.99 -0.96 1.18
N HIS A 40 -8.20 -0.49 1.45
CA HIS A 40 -8.65 0.87 1.23
C HIS A 40 -8.98 1.51 2.57
N SER A 41 -9.03 2.85 2.62
CA SER A 41 -9.40 3.60 3.83
C SER A 41 -8.53 3.32 5.06
N LEU A 42 -7.21 3.28 4.86
CA LEU A 42 -6.23 3.02 5.93
C LEU A 42 -6.10 4.21 6.87
N ASP A 43 -6.47 3.98 8.14
CA ASP A 43 -6.33 4.95 9.22
C ASP A 43 -4.89 5.00 9.77
N GLN A 44 -4.65 5.82 10.80
CA GLN A 44 -3.33 5.95 11.39
C GLN A 44 -2.91 4.67 12.12
N TRP A 45 -3.85 3.97 12.75
CA TRP A 45 -3.59 2.71 13.46
C TRP A 45 -3.16 1.61 12.50
N ASP A 46 -3.88 1.44 11.41
CA ASP A 46 -3.60 0.48 10.34
C ASP A 46 -2.21 0.69 9.75
N ARG A 47 -1.80 1.95 9.55
CA ARG A 47 -0.45 2.26 9.08
C ARG A 47 0.62 1.78 10.07
N GLN A 48 0.42 2.01 11.36
CA GLN A 48 1.34 1.54 12.40
C GLN A 48 1.37 0.01 12.48
N MET A 49 0.21 -0.65 12.37
CA MET A 49 0.12 -2.11 12.38
C MET A 49 0.79 -2.73 11.15
N MET A 50 0.63 -2.15 9.96
CA MET A 50 1.34 -2.63 8.76
C MET A 50 2.87 -2.45 8.87
N ASP A 51 3.34 -1.36 9.46
CA ASP A 51 4.76 -1.16 9.74
C ASP A 51 5.28 -2.19 10.77
N ARG A 52 4.47 -2.53 11.78
CA ARG A 52 4.75 -3.63 12.73
C ARG A 52 4.82 -4.98 12.01
N ASP A 53 3.84 -5.31 11.18
CA ASP A 53 3.79 -6.59 10.47
C ASP A 53 4.96 -6.74 9.49
N ARG A 54 5.36 -5.63 8.84
CA ARG A 54 6.59 -5.59 8.02
C ARG A 54 7.83 -5.90 8.85
N ARG A 55 7.92 -5.41 10.08
CA ARG A 55 9.06 -5.72 10.98
C ARG A 55 9.06 -7.16 11.46
N LEU A 56 7.89 -7.77 11.62
CA LEU A 56 7.75 -9.16 12.06
C LEU A 56 8.01 -10.16 10.92
N THR A 57 7.61 -9.83 9.69
CA THR A 57 7.62 -10.80 8.57
C THR A 57 8.55 -10.44 7.42
N GLY A 58 9.13 -9.23 7.43
CA GLY A 58 9.92 -8.68 6.32
C GLY A 58 9.07 -8.19 5.13
N TYR A 59 7.74 -8.41 5.16
CA TYR A 59 6.84 -8.06 4.06
C TYR A 59 5.68 -7.19 4.54
N LEU A 60 5.36 -6.11 3.81
CA LEU A 60 4.37 -5.11 4.23
C LEU A 60 2.94 -5.68 4.41
N ARG A 61 2.66 -6.84 3.81
CA ARG A 61 1.37 -7.55 3.90
C ARG A 61 1.52 -8.96 4.47
N GLY A 62 2.69 -9.28 5.01
CA GLY A 62 2.98 -10.57 5.63
C GLY A 62 2.19 -10.68 6.93
N GLN A 63 1.59 -11.86 7.16
CA GLN A 63 0.95 -12.19 8.41
C GLN A 63 1.68 -13.40 8.99
N THR A 64 1.89 -13.39 10.30
CA THR A 64 2.48 -14.49 11.03
C THR A 64 1.66 -14.75 12.29
N ASP A 65 1.43 -16.01 12.56
CA ASP A 65 0.70 -16.57 13.70
C ASP A 65 1.66 -17.17 14.75
N ASN A 66 2.97 -16.99 14.58
CA ASN A 66 3.98 -17.49 15.50
C ASN A 66 3.80 -16.87 16.91
N VAL A 67 3.78 -17.73 17.93
CA VAL A 67 3.60 -17.33 19.34
C VAL A 67 4.79 -16.50 19.85
N LYS A 68 6.01 -16.82 19.39
CA LYS A 68 7.24 -16.09 19.73
C LYS A 68 7.69 -15.25 18.55
N ALA A 69 8.01 -13.98 18.81
CA ALA A 69 8.55 -13.08 17.80
C ALA A 69 9.92 -13.55 17.30
N PRO A 70 10.31 -13.25 16.05
CA PRO A 70 11.61 -13.62 15.53
C PRO A 70 12.74 -12.88 16.27
N PRO A 71 13.91 -13.53 16.44
CA PRO A 71 15.06 -12.90 17.07
C PRO A 71 15.47 -11.65 16.28
N GLY A 72 15.78 -10.56 16.99
CA GLY A 72 16.12 -9.25 16.40
C GLY A 72 14.93 -8.30 16.22
N PHE A 73 13.68 -8.75 16.40
CA PHE A 73 12.52 -7.84 16.47
C PHE A 73 12.65 -6.83 17.62
N GLU A 74 13.28 -7.24 18.73
CA GLU A 74 13.55 -6.43 19.92
C GLU A 74 14.38 -5.17 19.60
N LEU A 75 15.28 -5.24 18.63
CA LEU A 75 16.21 -4.17 18.27
C LEU A 75 15.72 -3.34 17.07
N ASN A 76 14.69 -3.79 16.36
CA ASN A 76 14.19 -3.17 15.14
C ASN A 76 13.07 -2.14 15.43
N ASN A 77 13.28 -1.25 16.40
CA ASN A 77 12.33 -0.17 16.71
C ASN A 77 12.81 1.18 16.14
N PRO A 78 12.44 1.53 14.90
CA PRO A 78 12.85 2.79 14.32
C PRO A 78 12.03 3.96 14.90
N TRP A 79 12.73 4.97 15.40
CA TRP A 79 12.13 6.27 15.70
C TRP A 79 12.20 7.14 14.44
N ARG A 80 11.05 7.66 14.01
CA ARG A 80 10.99 8.59 12.88
C ARG A 80 11.41 9.98 13.38
N VAL A 81 12.55 10.47 12.89
CA VAL A 81 12.99 11.84 13.16
C VAL A 81 12.40 12.75 12.08
N SER A 82 11.57 13.72 12.48
CA SER A 82 11.10 14.76 11.57
C SER A 82 12.07 15.94 11.62
N ILE A 83 12.38 16.52 10.47
CA ILE A 83 13.32 17.64 10.37
C ILE A 83 12.84 18.86 11.16
N LEU A 84 11.52 18.98 11.34
CA LEU A 84 10.86 20.04 12.09
C LEU A 84 11.19 19.97 13.60
N VAL A 85 11.29 18.76 14.18
CA VAL A 85 11.70 18.59 15.59
C VAL A 85 13.19 18.90 15.75
N PHE A 86 14.03 18.51 14.79
CA PHE A 86 15.47 18.78 14.81
C PHE A 86 15.77 20.29 14.70
N LEU A 87 15.04 21.00 13.83
CA LEU A 87 15.16 22.45 13.68
C LEU A 87 14.59 23.21 14.88
N GLN A 88 13.50 22.73 15.51
CA GLN A 88 12.97 23.32 16.74
C GLN A 88 13.97 23.17 17.90
N SER A 89 14.67 22.04 18.03
CA SER A 89 15.72 21.86 19.05
C SER A 89 16.99 22.68 18.78
N MET A 90 17.27 23.04 17.51
CA MET A 90 18.37 23.96 17.18
C MET A 90 17.99 25.44 17.40
N CYS A 91 16.73 25.82 17.16
CA CYS A 91 16.25 27.19 17.41
C CYS A 91 15.87 27.45 18.88
N TYR A 92 15.61 26.41 19.67
CA TYR A 92 15.37 26.51 21.12
C TYR A 92 16.65 26.15 21.90
N SER A 93 17.77 26.79 21.57
CA SER A 93 18.83 26.97 22.56
C SER A 93 18.40 28.14 23.46
N PRO A 94 18.21 27.95 24.76
CA PRO A 94 18.01 29.05 25.68
C PRO A 94 19.35 29.80 25.83
N ASP A 95 19.50 30.86 25.04
CA ASP A 95 20.37 31.99 25.36
C ASP A 95 19.53 33.06 26.07
#